data_AF-X1HYV8-F1
#
_entry.id   AF-X1HYV8-F1
#
_cell.length_a   1.000
_cell.length_b   1.000
_cell.length_c   1.000
_cell.angle_alpha   90.00
_cell.angle_beta   90.00
_cell.angle_gamma   90.00
#
_symmetry.space_group_name_H-M   'P 1'
#
loop_
_entity.id
_entity.type
_entity.pdbx_description
1 polymer ?
#
loop_
_entity_poly.entity_id
_entity_poly.type
_entity_poly.pdbx_seq_one_letter_code
_entity_poly.pdbx_strand_id
1 'polypeptide(L)'
;MREVDLTTGYAKTNVEVVEAAEMARLPIRPRKVRLVVTSVILGLLLGIALAFFFEYMDDTIKTPEDLEDRVGVPVLGFVPAMNTKGTGAESFAHRGMVSTLEPASSVTEAYRNIRTSLFFSAPPEEARALVITSGGPGDGKTTTAANLALVIAQSGKRVLLVDGD
;
A
#
# COMPACT_ATOMS: atom_id res chain seq x y z
N MET A 1 33.11 92.37 44.13
CA MET A 1 32.06 91.46 43.63
C MET A 1 32.12 91.43 42.12
N ARG A 2 32.59 90.32 41.53
CA ARG A 2 32.10 89.83 40.24
C ARG A 2 32.52 88.36 40.13
N GLU A 3 31.53 87.49 40.20
CA GLU A 3 31.68 86.04 40.18
C GLU A 3 32.26 85.57 38.84
N VAL A 4 33.14 84.56 38.92
CA VAL A 4 33.61 83.80 37.78
C VAL A 4 32.62 82.66 37.58
N ASP A 5 31.78 82.77 36.55
CA ASP A 5 30.77 81.78 36.21
C ASP A 5 31.45 80.58 35.50
N LEU A 6 31.60 79.48 36.26
CA LEU A 6 32.26 78.23 35.86
C LEU A 6 31.23 77.22 35.33
N THR A 7 30.63 77.47 34.15
CA THR A 7 29.60 76.56 33.59
C THR A 7 29.70 76.28 32.08
N THR A 8 30.88 76.36 31.47
CA THR A 8 31.08 75.96 30.05
C THR A 8 32.00 74.76 29.91
N GLY A 9 31.69 73.71 30.66
CA GLY A 9 32.27 72.37 30.54
C GLY A 9 31.32 71.36 29.89
N TYR A 10 30.50 71.77 28.93
CA TYR A 10 29.81 70.83 28.05
C TYR A 10 30.50 70.87 26.69
N ALA A 11 31.25 69.82 26.39
CA ALA A 11 31.69 69.55 25.03
C ALA A 11 30.43 69.53 24.14
N LYS A 12 30.24 70.60 23.36
CA LYS A 12 29.27 70.64 22.27
C LYS A 12 29.73 69.62 21.25
N THR A 13 29.31 68.37 21.42
CA THR A 13 29.29 67.44 20.31
C THR A 13 28.30 68.03 19.30
N ASN A 14 28.82 68.49 18.16
CA ASN A 14 27.99 68.89 17.03
C ASN A 14 27.27 67.63 16.55
N VAL A 15 26.05 67.43 17.04
CA VAL A 15 25.13 66.43 16.52
C VAL A 15 24.16 67.19 15.64
N GLU A 16 24.42 67.15 14.35
CA GLU A 16 23.51 67.67 13.33
C GLU A 16 22.70 66.48 12.79
N VAL A 17 21.39 66.54 12.96
CA VAL A 17 20.49 65.54 12.39
C VAL A 17 20.45 65.79 10.89
N VAL A 18 21.22 65.00 10.13
CA VAL A 18 21.31 65.12 8.67
C VAL A 18 19.99 64.74 8.00
N GLU A 19 19.29 63.73 8.53
CA GLU A 19 18.03 63.24 7.97
C GLU A 19 17.17 62.55 9.05
N ALA A 20 15.87 62.80 9.04
CA ALA A 20 14.92 62.13 9.92
C ALA A 20 14.56 60.74 9.37
N ALA A 21 14.51 59.72 10.23
CA ALA A 21 14.20 58.36 9.81
C ALA A 21 12.79 58.29 9.19
N GLU A 22 12.70 57.92 7.91
CA GLU A 22 11.41 57.72 7.25
C GLU A 22 10.77 56.40 7.72
N MET A 23 9.50 56.45 8.11
CA MET A 23 8.73 55.25 8.41
C MET A 23 8.53 54.42 7.13
N ALA A 24 8.99 53.17 7.16
CA ALA A 24 8.77 52.22 6.08
C ALA A 24 7.27 52.00 5.86
N ARG A 25 6.73 52.53 4.74
CA ARG A 25 5.31 52.40 4.37
C ARG A 25 4.91 50.99 3.93
N LEU A 26 5.89 50.16 3.61
CA LEU A 26 5.71 48.76 3.19
C LEU A 26 6.67 47.84 3.97
N PRO A 27 6.24 46.61 4.28
CA PRO A 27 7.08 45.65 5.00
C PRO A 27 8.28 45.21 4.14
N ILE A 28 9.50 45.51 4.62
CA ILE A 28 10.78 45.20 3.95
C ILE A 28 11.10 43.70 4.03
N ARG A 29 10.64 43.02 5.09
CA ARG A 29 10.75 41.57 5.33
C ARG A 29 9.53 41.10 6.15
N PRO A 30 9.08 39.84 6.06
CA PRO A 30 9.49 38.79 5.11
C PRO A 30 8.69 38.84 3.80
N ARG A 31 9.29 38.35 2.71
CA ARG A 31 8.63 38.20 1.40
C ARG A 31 7.67 37.01 1.42
N LYS A 32 6.45 37.23 1.93
CA LYS A 32 5.43 36.19 2.21
C LYS A 32 5.17 35.26 1.01
N VAL A 33 5.04 35.81 -0.20
CA VAL A 33 4.80 35.00 -1.42
C VAL A 33 5.93 34.01 -1.67
N ARG A 34 7.19 34.45 -1.57
CA ARG A 34 8.34 33.56 -1.78
C ARG A 34 8.37 32.45 -0.72
N LEU A 35 8.10 32.79 0.53
CA LEU A 35 8.02 31.81 1.62
C LEU A 35 6.94 30.76 1.33
N VAL A 36 5.73 31.19 0.95
CA VAL A 36 4.62 30.29 0.63
C VAL A 36 4.97 29.39 -0.56
N VAL A 37 5.49 29.95 -1.65
CA VAL A 37 5.88 29.17 -2.84
C VAL A 37 6.94 28.13 -2.49
N THR A 38 7.98 28.50 -1.75
CA THR A 38 9.02 27.55 -1.34
C THR A 38 8.46 26.45 -0.43
N SER A 39 7.59 26.78 0.53
CA SER A 39 6.96 25.79 1.41
C SER A 39 6.04 24.83 0.67
N VAL A 40 5.28 25.32 -0.32
CA VAL A 40 4.41 24.48 -1.15
C VAL A 40 5.24 23.48 -1.96
N ILE A 41 6.31 23.95 -2.60
CA ILE A 41 7.21 23.08 -3.36
C ILE A 41 7.86 22.03 -2.44
N LEU A 42 8.37 22.45 -1.28
CA LEU A 42 9.00 21.53 -0.34
C LEU A 42 8.01 20.50 0.20
N GLY A 43 6.80 20.94 0.54
CA GLY A 43 5.74 20.07 1.05
C GLY A 43 5.28 19.05 0.02
N LEU A 44 5.16 19.45 -1.25
CA LEU A 44 4.81 18.53 -2.34
C LEU A 44 5.91 17.48 -2.56
N LEU A 45 7.17 17.91 -2.59
CA LEU A 45 8.31 16.99 -2.72
C LEU A 45 8.37 16.00 -1.56
N LEU A 46 8.19 16.47 -0.32
CA LEU A 46 8.18 15.61 0.86
C LEU A 46 6.99 14.65 0.85
N GLY A 47 5.82 15.11 0.42
CA GLY A 47 4.62 14.27 0.30
C GLY A 47 4.79 13.15 -0.72
N ILE A 48 5.36 13.45 -1.90
CA ILE A 48 5.68 12.45 -2.93
C ILE A 48 6.71 11.46 -2.39
N ALA A 49 7.79 11.96 -1.76
CA ALA A 49 8.81 11.12 -1.17
C ALA A 49 8.25 10.18 -0.09
N LEU A 50 7.35 10.68 0.77
CA LEU A 50 6.68 9.87 1.79
C LEU A 50 5.73 8.84 1.18
N ALA A 51 5.02 9.16 0.10
CA ALA A 51 4.16 8.20 -0.59
C ALA A 51 4.98 7.02 -1.13
N PHE A 52 6.11 7.29 -1.80
CA PHE A 52 7.02 6.24 -2.27
C PHE A 52 7.70 5.51 -1.11
N PHE A 53 8.03 6.19 -0.02
CA PHE A 53 8.61 5.56 1.16
C PHE A 53 7.65 4.56 1.81
N PHE A 54 6.36 4.92 1.92
CA PHE A 54 5.35 3.99 2.41
C PHE A 54 5.10 2.83 1.45
N GLU A 55 5.10 3.09 0.14
CA GLU A 55 5.02 2.02 -0.87
C GLU A 55 6.24 1.09 -0.81
N TYR A 56 7.44 1.60 -0.52
CA TYR A 56 8.65 0.78 -0.35
C TYR A 56 8.63 -0.05 0.94
N MET A 57 8.03 0.47 2.01
CA MET A 57 7.84 -0.26 3.27
C MET A 57 6.71 -1.30 3.18
N ASP A 58 5.93 -1.29 2.11
CA ASP A 58 4.85 -2.25 1.88
C ASP A 58 5.41 -3.56 1.29
N ASP A 59 5.61 -4.56 2.16
CA ASP A 59 6.06 -5.91 1.80
C ASP A 59 4.94 -6.78 1.17
N THR A 60 3.81 -6.19 0.75
CA THR A 60 2.72 -6.94 0.11
C THR A 60 3.16 -7.49 -1.25
N ILE A 61 2.95 -8.78 -1.46
CA ILE A 61 3.16 -9.44 -2.77
C ILE A 61 2.06 -8.97 -3.73
N LYS A 62 2.43 -8.15 -4.71
CA LYS A 62 1.49 -7.53 -5.67
C LYS A 62 1.46 -8.26 -7.01
N THR A 63 2.56 -8.92 -7.37
CA THR A 63 2.68 -9.64 -8.64
C THR A 63 3.06 -11.10 -8.41
N PRO A 64 2.64 -12.01 -9.31
CA PRO A 64 3.06 -13.41 -9.23
C PRO A 64 4.57 -13.57 -9.40
N GLU A 65 5.23 -12.70 -10.18
CA GLU A 65 6.68 -12.69 -10.37
C GLU A 65 7.41 -12.42 -9.04
N ASP A 66 6.92 -11.47 -8.23
CA ASP A 66 7.48 -11.20 -6.89
C ASP A 66 7.44 -12.45 -5.97
N LEU A 67 6.42 -13.31 -6.13
CA LEU A 67 6.30 -14.55 -5.36
C LEU A 67 7.27 -15.61 -5.86
N GLU A 68 7.40 -15.77 -7.18
CA GLU A 68 8.33 -16.73 -7.78
C GLU A 68 9.78 -16.39 -7.42
N ASP A 69 10.16 -15.11 -7.50
CA ASP A 69 11.51 -14.65 -7.18
C ASP A 69 11.87 -14.84 -5.69
N ARG A 70 10.89 -14.68 -4.78
CA ARG A 70 11.11 -14.74 -3.33
C ARG A 70 11.01 -16.15 -2.76
N VAL A 71 10.18 -17.03 -3.33
CA VAL A 71 9.91 -18.39 -2.82
C VAL A 71 10.58 -19.48 -3.67
N GLY A 72 10.90 -19.20 -4.94
CA GLY A 72 11.59 -20.13 -5.84
C GLY A 72 10.71 -21.29 -6.31
N VAL A 73 9.38 -21.13 -6.30
CA VAL A 73 8.41 -22.14 -6.76
C VAL A 73 7.46 -21.51 -7.79
N PRO A 74 7.03 -22.27 -8.81
CA PRO A 74 6.15 -21.74 -9.85
C PRO A 74 4.76 -21.42 -9.29
N VAL A 75 4.17 -20.33 -9.77
CA VAL A 75 2.80 -19.96 -9.45
C VAL A 75 1.84 -20.82 -10.29
N LEU A 76 0.98 -21.58 -9.61
CA LEU A 76 -0.01 -22.44 -10.29
C LEU A 76 -1.17 -21.65 -10.92
N GLY A 77 -1.46 -20.46 -10.41
CA GLY A 77 -2.48 -19.54 -10.95
C GLY A 77 -2.95 -18.48 -9.95
N PHE A 78 -3.74 -17.53 -10.44
CA PHE A 78 -4.31 -16.42 -9.67
C PHE A 78 -5.82 -16.53 -9.57
N VAL A 79 -6.37 -16.40 -8.37
CA VAL A 79 -7.83 -16.40 -8.13
C VAL A 79 -8.30 -14.97 -7.85
N PRO A 80 -9.17 -14.38 -8.70
CA PRO A 80 -9.71 -13.05 -8.45
C PRO A 80 -10.50 -12.95 -7.15
N ALA A 81 -10.51 -11.76 -6.55
CA ALA A 81 -11.31 -11.49 -5.36
C ALA A 81 -12.81 -11.71 -5.64
N MET A 82 -13.46 -12.51 -4.78
CA MET A 82 -14.89 -12.80 -4.86
C MET A 82 -15.71 -11.76 -4.10
N ASN A 83 -16.49 -10.96 -4.84
CA ASN A 83 -17.47 -10.05 -4.25
C ASN A 83 -18.82 -10.77 -4.07
N THR A 84 -18.92 -11.62 -3.06
CA THR A 84 -20.20 -12.25 -2.71
C THR A 84 -21.08 -11.28 -1.94
N LYS A 85 -22.31 -11.07 -2.42
CA LYS A 85 -23.34 -10.31 -1.72
C LYS A 85 -23.91 -11.15 -0.58
N GLY A 86 -23.53 -10.85 0.66
CA GLY A 86 -24.01 -11.54 1.85
C GLY A 86 -22.99 -11.47 2.99
N THR A 87 -23.45 -11.46 4.24
CA THR A 87 -22.58 -11.47 5.42
C THR A 87 -22.75 -12.79 6.17
N GLY A 88 -21.66 -13.31 6.77
CA GLY A 88 -21.71 -14.52 7.57
C GLY A 88 -21.60 -15.84 6.78
N ALA A 89 -22.15 -16.91 7.35
CA ALA A 89 -21.93 -18.30 6.92
C ALA A 89 -22.38 -18.59 5.47
N GLU A 90 -23.47 -17.97 5.00
CA GLU A 90 -23.95 -18.16 3.63
C GLU A 90 -22.94 -17.69 2.58
N SER A 91 -22.26 -16.57 2.85
CA SER A 91 -21.21 -16.03 1.97
C SER A 91 -19.97 -16.94 1.93
N PHE A 92 -19.62 -17.57 3.05
CA PHE A 92 -18.54 -18.57 3.08
C PHE A 92 -18.91 -19.83 2.29
N ALA A 93 -20.12 -20.37 2.49
CA ALA A 93 -20.60 -21.54 1.77
C ALA A 93 -20.67 -21.28 0.25
N HIS A 94 -21.17 -20.09 -0.14
CA HIS A 94 -21.23 -19.68 -1.53
C HIS A 94 -19.84 -19.64 -2.16
N ARG A 95 -18.88 -18.93 -1.52
CA ARG A 95 -17.49 -18.84 -2.01
C ARG A 95 -16.83 -20.21 -2.14
N GLY A 96 -17.08 -21.14 -1.21
CA GLY A 96 -16.55 -22.51 -1.27
C GLY A 96 -17.11 -23.37 -2.41
N MET A 97 -18.23 -22.96 -3.02
CA MET A 97 -18.91 -23.72 -4.08
C MET A 97 -19.10 -22.93 -5.37
N VAL A 98 -18.41 -21.80 -5.55
CA VAL A 98 -18.49 -20.95 -6.76
C VAL A 98 -18.29 -21.76 -8.04
N SER A 99 -17.39 -22.75 -8.03
CA SER A 99 -17.13 -23.62 -9.19
C SER A 99 -18.35 -24.42 -9.66
N THR A 100 -19.34 -24.61 -8.79
CA THR A 100 -20.61 -25.30 -9.08
C THR A 100 -21.74 -24.29 -9.26
N LEU A 101 -21.81 -23.26 -8.41
CA LEU A 101 -22.89 -22.28 -8.42
C LEU A 101 -22.78 -21.30 -9.59
N GLU A 102 -21.56 -20.94 -9.99
CA GLU A 102 -21.26 -20.01 -11.08
C GLU A 102 -20.22 -20.60 -12.06
N PRO A 103 -20.57 -21.62 -12.87
CA PRO A 103 -19.61 -22.34 -13.71
C PRO A 103 -18.95 -21.52 -14.83
N ALA A 104 -19.54 -20.38 -15.17
CA ALA A 104 -19.07 -19.46 -16.21
C ALA A 104 -18.35 -18.22 -15.63
N SER A 105 -18.14 -18.16 -14.32
CA SER A 105 -17.42 -17.05 -13.69
C SER A 105 -15.92 -17.12 -13.96
N SER A 106 -15.25 -15.95 -13.93
CA SER A 106 -13.79 -15.86 -14.04
C SER A 106 -13.07 -16.60 -12.90
N VAL A 107 -13.69 -16.68 -11.73
CA VAL A 107 -13.18 -17.42 -10.57
C VAL A 107 -13.18 -18.92 -10.85
N THR A 108 -14.24 -19.45 -11.45
CA THR A 108 -14.29 -20.88 -11.85
C THR A 108 -13.23 -21.19 -12.91
N GLU A 109 -13.05 -20.32 -13.90
CA GLU A 109 -11.99 -20.48 -14.91
C GLU A 109 -10.59 -20.43 -14.28
N ALA A 110 -10.36 -19.57 -13.30
CA ALA A 110 -9.10 -19.55 -12.54
C ALA A 110 -8.82 -20.91 -11.87
N TYR A 111 -9.81 -21.53 -11.22
CA TYR A 111 -9.65 -22.86 -10.64
C TYR A 111 -9.43 -23.97 -11.69
N ARG A 112 -10.07 -23.88 -12.86
CA ARG A 112 -9.82 -24.81 -13.98
C ARG A 112 -8.40 -24.69 -14.52
N ASN A 113 -7.86 -23.48 -14.58
CA ASN A 113 -6.47 -23.23 -14.95
C ASN A 113 -5.51 -23.80 -13.91
N ILE A 114 -5.73 -23.53 -12.62
CA ILE A 114 -4.92 -24.10 -11.52
C ILE A 114 -4.89 -25.62 -11.56
N ARG A 115 -6.05 -26.27 -11.76
CA ARG A 115 -6.14 -27.73 -11.92
C ARG A 115 -5.28 -28.22 -13.09
N THR A 116 -5.32 -27.51 -14.21
CA THR A 116 -4.55 -27.87 -15.40
C THR A 116 -3.06 -27.74 -15.14
N SER A 117 -2.61 -26.63 -14.56
CA SER A 117 -1.23 -26.44 -14.11
C SER A 117 -0.78 -27.53 -13.14
N LEU A 118 -1.63 -27.91 -12.19
CA LEU A 118 -1.34 -28.97 -11.22
C LEU A 118 -1.15 -30.35 -11.89
N PHE A 119 -1.97 -30.68 -12.90
CA PHE A 119 -1.83 -31.93 -13.64
C PHE A 119 -0.59 -31.95 -14.56
N PHE A 120 -0.06 -30.80 -14.95
CA PHE A 120 1.20 -30.70 -15.67
C PHE A 120 2.42 -30.67 -14.75
N SER A 121 2.30 -30.19 -13.52
CA SER A 121 3.42 -30.08 -12.58
C SER A 121 3.77 -31.41 -11.90
N ALA A 122 2.84 -32.37 -11.83
CA ALA A 122 3.06 -33.66 -11.21
C ALA A 122 2.99 -34.82 -12.23
N PRO A 123 3.93 -35.78 -12.20
CA PRO A 123 3.80 -37.02 -12.97
C PRO A 123 2.50 -37.76 -12.61
N PRO A 124 1.75 -38.31 -13.59
CA PRO A 124 0.44 -38.94 -13.38
C PRO A 124 0.40 -40.07 -12.35
N GLU A 125 1.55 -40.68 -12.04
CA GLU A 125 1.64 -41.86 -11.17
C GLU A 125 1.93 -41.53 -9.69
N GLU A 126 2.37 -40.31 -9.36
CA GLU A 126 2.92 -40.00 -8.03
C GLU A 126 2.03 -39.12 -7.14
N ALA A 127 1.23 -38.20 -7.70
CA ALA A 127 0.45 -37.26 -6.91
C ALA A 127 -1.00 -37.72 -6.66
N ARG A 128 -1.21 -38.60 -5.67
CA ARG A 128 -2.56 -39.01 -5.21
C ARG A 128 -3.10 -38.18 -4.04
N ALA A 129 -2.27 -37.35 -3.42
CA ALA A 129 -2.62 -36.51 -2.29
C ALA A 129 -2.09 -35.09 -2.50
N LEU A 130 -2.93 -34.09 -2.20
CA LEU A 130 -2.58 -32.68 -2.25
C LEU A 130 -2.91 -32.06 -0.90
N VAL A 131 -1.93 -31.36 -0.31
CA VAL A 131 -2.11 -30.56 0.90
C VAL A 131 -2.23 -29.09 0.50
N ILE A 132 -3.23 -28.41 1.05
CA ILE A 132 -3.45 -26.97 0.84
C ILE A 132 -3.23 -26.26 2.17
N THR A 133 -2.29 -25.33 2.20
CA THR A 133 -1.92 -24.56 3.39
C THR A 133 -1.65 -23.11 3.02
N SER A 134 -1.51 -22.24 4.02
CA SER A 134 -1.30 -20.80 3.84
C SER A 134 -0.43 -20.22 4.96
N GLY A 135 0.00 -18.96 4.79
CA GLY A 135 0.87 -18.27 5.75
C GLY A 135 0.15 -17.79 7.00
N GLY A 136 -1.15 -17.53 6.92
CA GLY A 136 -1.97 -17.08 8.04
C GLY A 136 -3.46 -17.45 7.94
N PRO A 137 -4.22 -17.17 9.01
CA PRO A 137 -5.67 -17.32 9.02
C PRO A 137 -6.34 -16.35 8.03
N GLY A 138 -7.31 -16.83 7.26
CA GLY A 138 -8.08 -15.99 6.33
C GLY A 138 -7.55 -15.92 4.90
N ASP A 139 -6.40 -16.52 4.60
CA ASP A 139 -5.78 -16.55 3.25
C ASP A 139 -6.58 -17.33 2.19
N GLY A 140 -7.72 -17.92 2.56
CA GLY A 140 -8.62 -18.61 1.63
C GLY A 140 -8.35 -20.10 1.44
N LYS A 141 -7.46 -20.73 2.24
CA LYS A 141 -7.12 -22.16 2.17
C LYS A 141 -8.33 -23.10 2.01
N THR A 142 -9.35 -22.95 2.85
CA THR A 142 -10.59 -23.76 2.81
C THR A 142 -11.39 -23.52 1.53
N THR A 143 -11.48 -22.26 1.09
CA THR A 143 -12.21 -21.88 -0.13
C THR A 143 -11.52 -22.42 -1.38
N THR A 144 -10.19 -22.34 -1.43
CA THR A 144 -9.36 -22.91 -2.49
C THR A 144 -9.48 -24.43 -2.51
N ALA A 145 -9.41 -25.09 -1.34
CA ALA A 145 -9.53 -26.54 -1.25
C ALA A 145 -10.88 -27.05 -1.76
N ALA A 146 -11.98 -26.41 -1.34
CA ALA A 146 -13.32 -26.78 -1.78
C ALA A 146 -13.51 -26.61 -3.29
N ASN A 147 -13.17 -25.45 -3.85
CA ASN A 147 -13.33 -25.20 -5.29
C ASN A 147 -12.39 -26.06 -6.15
N LEU A 148 -11.14 -26.25 -5.73
CA LEU A 148 -10.19 -27.09 -6.46
C LEU A 148 -10.68 -28.55 -6.48
N ALA A 149 -11.17 -29.06 -5.35
CA ALA A 149 -11.77 -30.39 -5.29
C ALA A 149 -12.98 -30.53 -6.23
N LEU A 150 -13.84 -29.50 -6.29
CA LEU A 150 -15.00 -29.46 -7.18
C LEU A 150 -14.59 -29.49 -8.65
N VAL A 151 -13.64 -28.64 -9.09
CA VAL A 151 -13.21 -28.64 -10.50
C VAL A 151 -12.45 -29.91 -10.90
N ILE A 152 -11.74 -30.54 -9.96
CA ILE A 152 -11.13 -31.86 -10.20
C ILE A 152 -12.24 -32.92 -10.34
N ALA A 153 -13.24 -32.93 -9.46
CA ALA A 153 -14.35 -33.87 -9.54
C ALA A 153 -15.16 -33.71 -10.84
N GLN A 154 -15.40 -32.46 -11.28
CA GLN A 154 -16.06 -32.15 -12.55
C GLN A 154 -15.30 -32.69 -13.77
N SER A 155 -14.00 -32.97 -13.67
CA SER A 155 -13.22 -33.64 -14.73
C SER A 155 -13.38 -35.16 -14.76
N GLY A 156 -14.29 -35.72 -13.96
CA GLY A 156 -14.57 -37.16 -13.88
C GLY A 156 -13.64 -37.93 -12.95
N LYS A 157 -12.82 -37.25 -12.13
CA LYS A 157 -11.96 -37.89 -11.13
C LYS A 157 -12.73 -38.12 -9.83
N ARG A 158 -12.39 -39.18 -9.10
CA ARG A 158 -12.87 -39.40 -7.72
C ARG A 158 -12.01 -38.58 -6.77
N VAL A 159 -12.63 -37.66 -6.04
CA VAL A 159 -11.94 -36.75 -5.12
C VAL A 159 -12.49 -36.93 -3.73
N LEU A 160 -11.60 -37.00 -2.74
CA LEU A 160 -11.93 -36.92 -1.32
C LEU A 160 -11.31 -35.63 -0.79
N LEU A 161 -12.15 -34.73 -0.28
CA LEU A 161 -11.70 -33.57 0.48
C LEU A 161 -11.74 -33.94 1.96
N VAL A 162 -10.61 -33.79 2.65
CA VAL A 162 -10.47 -34.04 4.08
C VAL A 162 -10.16 -32.71 4.75
N ASP A 163 -10.94 -32.35 5.76
CA ASP A 163 -10.63 -31.23 6.63
C ASP A 163 -9.66 -31.69 7.72
N GLY A 164 -8.54 -30.98 7.85
CA GLY A 164 -7.44 -31.29 8.76
C GLY A 164 -6.87 -30.06 9.45
N ASP A 165 -7.60 -28.94 9.42
CA ASP A 165 -7.34 -27.72 10.20
C ASP A 165 -7.84 -27.90 11.66
#